data_AF-A0A2T6D8X7-F1
#
_entry.id   AF-A0A2T6D8X7-F1
#
_cell.length_a   1.000
_cell.length_b   1.000
_cell.length_c   1.000
_cell.angle_alpha   90.00
_cell.angle_beta   90.00
_cell.angle_gamma   90.00
#
_symmetry.space_group_name_H-M   'P 1'
#
loop_
_entity.id
_entity.type
_entity.pdbx_description
1 polymer ?
#
loop_
_entity_poly.entity_id
_entity_poly.type
_entity_poly.pdbx_seq_one_letter_code
_entity_poly.pdbx_strand_id
1 'polypeptide(L)'
;MKAVRTKRSAPLRRAGNSGPARPHSDHHSEGAPLSLSLSLRRPFSFSARSRRPRRFERKSKSRRKSKSRRKSKTGPGPHRPSSPFPPPHTYSIHHDAAYSPRRPPLTLPFPHSLFMPPTFDITRKDAMAMPVRPIDPAAFDFARYEAFAAEADARFHAFLQQQDGIAVWQRVRAGEVFRDACRDMRESLRWQIGALQRTLDYRTDAPTYLEPWYGIGTTAAAFGATYEWLPGQAPVVMPAYASVADIPNQLEPRPAEEVPILRYTLETIEYFLSATQGRVPISWCDLQAPINAVGGIVELGQFLELCYDEPQRAQQILGALRDEIIRFTRRQSALLGNTLARPGHGFASSRAGMGIALSTDNLVMISPAMLAEFCSTDCAQLGAAFGGVGIHSCGNWARWIDTVKSIPNLCIVDGAFSPQTDPGFNDAATFRDALVGTGIILHARIVGDRAEVMSRVRQLWKPGLKLIVGTHIEDPAEQHATYEEIHALDG
;
A
#
# COMPACT_ATOMS: atom_id res chain seq x y z
N MET A 1 -63.36 -53.24 13.48
CA MET A 1 -62.90 -53.97 14.68
C MET A 1 -63.13 -53.11 15.93
N LYS A 2 -62.88 -53.67 17.12
CA LYS A 2 -62.98 -53.02 18.45
C LYS A 2 -61.92 -51.88 18.63
N ALA A 3 -61.99 -50.93 19.57
CA ALA A 3 -63.10 -50.27 20.30
C ALA A 3 -62.55 -49.12 21.21
N VAL A 4 -63.37 -48.12 21.59
CA VAL A 4 -63.70 -47.66 22.99
C VAL A 4 -62.51 -47.38 23.98
N ARG A 5 -62.38 -46.28 24.75
CA ARG A 5 -63.16 -45.06 25.17
C ARG A 5 -62.10 -44.01 25.67
N THR A 6 -62.21 -42.94 26.50
CA THR A 6 -63.18 -42.15 27.34
C THR A 6 -62.44 -40.83 27.77
N LYS A 7 -63.01 -39.75 28.33
CA LYS A 7 -64.17 -38.89 27.95
C LYS A 7 -64.25 -37.65 28.91
N ARG A 8 -64.19 -36.41 28.38
CA ARG A 8 -64.73 -35.14 29.00
C ARG A 8 -63.96 -34.63 30.25
N SER A 9 -64.15 -33.41 30.78
CA SER A 9 -65.28 -32.46 30.73
C SER A 9 -64.90 -30.95 30.90
N ALA A 10 -65.91 -30.06 30.86
CA ALA A 10 -65.88 -28.59 31.05
C ALA A 10 -67.32 -28.13 31.45
N PRO A 11 -67.70 -26.82 31.49
CA PRO A 11 -67.15 -25.63 32.19
C PRO A 11 -68.19 -24.97 33.14
N LEU A 12 -67.84 -23.95 33.97
CA LEU A 12 -68.69 -23.03 34.78
C LEU A 12 -67.80 -21.87 35.37
N ARG A 13 -68.23 -20.66 35.83
CA ARG A 13 -69.36 -19.74 35.51
C ARG A 13 -69.26 -18.39 36.31
N ARG A 14 -69.49 -17.22 35.70
CA ARG A 14 -69.86 -15.89 36.32
C ARG A 14 -68.83 -15.22 37.30
N ALA A 15 -69.02 -13.99 37.83
CA ALA A 15 -69.47 -12.69 37.29
C ALA A 15 -69.38 -11.55 38.35
N GLY A 16 -69.25 -10.28 37.93
CA GLY A 16 -69.39 -9.06 38.74
C GLY A 16 -68.10 -8.56 39.45
N ASN A 17 -67.79 -7.28 39.74
CA ASN A 17 -68.28 -5.92 39.42
C ASN A 17 -68.48 -5.05 40.68
N SER A 18 -67.54 -4.12 40.95
CA SER A 18 -67.78 -2.88 41.73
C SER A 18 -66.60 -1.89 41.62
N GLY A 19 -66.90 -0.59 41.53
CA GLY A 19 -65.98 0.52 41.84
C GLY A 19 -66.21 1.05 43.27
N PRO A 20 -66.02 2.35 43.59
CA PRO A 20 -65.79 3.49 42.68
C PRO A 20 -64.81 4.61 43.16
N ALA A 21 -64.76 5.70 42.38
CA ALA A 21 -64.55 7.11 42.77
C ALA A 21 -63.13 7.67 43.11
N ARG A 22 -62.95 8.95 42.73
CA ARG A 22 -61.90 9.89 43.18
C ARG A 22 -62.46 10.79 44.31
N PRO A 23 -61.63 11.64 44.94
CA PRO A 23 -61.74 13.08 44.62
C PRO A 23 -60.39 13.83 44.50
N HIS A 24 -60.45 15.15 44.28
CA HIS A 24 -59.32 16.09 44.21
C HIS A 24 -58.88 16.59 45.60
N SER A 25 -57.62 17.03 45.71
CA SER A 25 -57.23 18.25 46.46
C SER A 25 -55.81 18.70 46.07
N ASP A 26 -55.58 20.00 45.94
CA ASP A 26 -54.30 20.63 45.56
C ASP A 26 -53.38 20.89 46.76
N HIS A 27 -52.07 21.09 46.52
CA HIS A 27 -51.29 22.23 47.05
C HIS A 27 -49.86 22.32 46.48
N HIS A 28 -49.19 23.46 46.70
CA HIS A 28 -47.92 23.88 46.09
C HIS A 28 -46.66 23.52 46.89
N SER A 29 -45.57 23.18 46.18
CA SER A 29 -44.19 23.67 46.39
C SER A 29 -43.31 23.19 45.21
N GLU A 30 -42.77 24.07 44.37
CA GLU A 30 -41.46 24.77 44.51
C GLU A 30 -40.21 23.86 44.43
N GLY A 31 -39.31 24.17 43.49
CA GLY A 31 -38.02 23.46 43.28
C GLY A 31 -37.64 23.33 41.81
N ALA A 32 -36.72 24.18 41.33
CA ALA A 32 -36.34 24.24 39.90
C ALA A 32 -35.25 23.22 39.51
N PRO A 33 -35.26 22.69 38.26
CA PRO A 33 -34.18 21.86 37.74
C PRO A 33 -32.96 22.70 37.34
N LEU A 34 -31.75 22.25 37.71
CA LEU A 34 -30.49 22.88 37.30
C LEU A 34 -30.11 22.48 35.87
N SER A 35 -30.26 23.40 34.92
CA SER A 35 -29.77 23.26 33.55
C SER A 35 -28.24 23.41 33.48
N LEU A 36 -27.53 22.36 33.10
CA LEU A 36 -26.10 22.46 32.76
C LEU A 36 -25.94 23.07 31.36
N SER A 37 -25.45 24.30 31.30
CA SER A 37 -25.37 25.11 30.08
C SER A 37 -24.12 24.81 29.24
N LEU A 38 -24.27 24.87 27.91
CA LEU A 38 -23.14 24.82 26.98
C LEU A 38 -22.29 26.09 27.12
N SER A 39 -21.04 25.94 27.58
CA SER A 39 -20.07 27.02 27.60
C SER A 39 -19.41 27.22 26.23
N LEU A 40 -19.96 28.13 25.43
CA LEU A 40 -19.39 28.59 24.16
C LEU A 40 -18.02 29.25 24.40
N ARG A 41 -16.93 28.51 24.19
CA ARG A 41 -15.57 29.09 24.19
C ARG A 41 -15.36 29.94 22.93
N ARG A 42 -15.20 31.25 23.13
CA ARG A 42 -14.81 32.19 22.06
C ARG A 42 -13.40 31.90 21.53
N PRO A 43 -13.12 32.15 20.24
CA PRO A 43 -11.80 31.93 19.66
C PRO A 43 -10.77 32.95 20.17
N PHE A 44 -9.51 32.51 20.31
CA PHE A 44 -8.38 33.40 20.62
C PHE A 44 -7.95 34.17 19.37
N SER A 45 -7.96 35.50 19.44
CA SER A 45 -7.44 36.38 18.38
C SER A 45 -5.92 36.51 18.45
N PHE A 46 -5.18 35.80 17.58
CA PHE A 46 -3.75 36.04 17.40
C PHE A 46 -3.50 37.33 16.62
N SER A 47 -2.92 38.36 17.25
CA SER A 47 -2.60 39.61 16.56
C SER A 47 -1.38 39.45 15.65
N ALA A 48 -1.55 39.56 14.34
CA ALA A 48 -0.47 39.50 13.37
C ALA A 48 0.45 40.73 13.46
N ARG A 49 1.54 40.66 14.24
CA ARG A 49 2.60 41.69 14.24
C ARG A 49 3.50 41.51 13.02
N SER A 50 3.35 42.42 12.05
CA SER A 50 4.12 42.46 10.81
C SER A 50 5.63 42.68 11.05
N ARG A 51 6.44 41.62 10.92
CA ARG A 51 7.90 41.75 10.82
C ARG A 51 8.30 41.97 9.37
N ARG A 52 8.68 43.21 9.03
CA ARG A 52 9.31 43.55 7.74
C ARG A 52 10.58 42.70 7.53
N PRO A 53 10.82 42.11 6.34
CA PRO A 53 12.10 41.47 6.05
C PRO A 53 13.22 42.52 6.04
N ARG A 54 14.33 42.25 6.74
CA ARG A 54 15.54 43.08 6.63
C ARG A 54 16.27 42.73 5.34
N ARG A 55 16.48 43.71 4.46
CA ARG A 55 17.45 43.64 3.35
C ARG A 55 18.80 43.18 3.90
N PHE A 56 19.29 42.01 3.47
CA PHE A 56 20.70 41.64 3.63
C PHE A 56 21.42 41.85 2.30
N GLU A 57 21.87 43.08 2.11
CA GLU A 57 22.57 43.53 0.92
C GLU A 57 24.06 43.70 1.26
N ARG A 58 24.91 42.75 0.83
CA ARG A 58 26.34 43.07 0.59
C ARG A 58 27.13 42.01 -0.20
N LYS A 59 27.55 42.47 -1.39
CA LYS A 59 28.89 42.30 -1.97
C LYS A 59 29.40 40.88 -2.22
N SER A 60 29.19 40.48 -3.47
CA SER A 60 30.21 39.73 -4.22
C SER A 60 31.61 40.35 -4.06
N LYS A 61 32.63 39.50 -3.97
CA LYS A 61 34.03 39.86 -4.27
C LYS A 61 34.60 38.83 -5.22
N SER A 62 34.84 39.24 -6.45
CA SER A 62 35.64 38.47 -7.40
C SER A 62 37.12 38.53 -6.99
N ARG A 63 37.83 37.39 -7.10
CA ARG A 63 39.27 37.37 -7.34
C ARG A 63 39.57 36.34 -8.42
N ARG A 64 40.42 36.74 -9.37
CA ARG A 64 40.71 36.05 -10.63
C ARG A 64 42.21 36.18 -10.89
N LYS A 65 42.80 35.21 -11.61
CA LYS A 65 44.26 35.02 -11.79
C LYS A 65 44.92 34.36 -10.54
N SER A 66 46.00 33.60 -10.68
CA SER A 66 46.91 33.44 -11.83
C SER A 66 47.16 31.99 -12.25
N LYS A 67 47.61 31.82 -13.50
CA LYS A 67 48.07 30.54 -14.07
C LYS A 67 49.47 30.20 -13.55
N SER A 68 49.80 28.91 -13.50
CA SER A 68 51.17 28.41 -13.64
C SER A 68 51.15 27.15 -14.52
N ARG A 69 52.16 26.97 -15.37
CA ARG A 69 52.41 25.78 -16.19
C ARG A 69 53.77 25.22 -15.82
N ARG A 70 53.91 23.89 -15.71
CA ARG A 70 55.16 23.18 -16.08
C ARG A 70 54.82 21.82 -16.69
N LYS A 71 55.72 21.32 -17.55
CA LYS A 71 55.60 20.07 -18.32
C LYS A 71 56.78 19.14 -18.00
N SER A 72 56.55 17.82 -18.08
CA SER A 72 57.54 16.75 -18.39
C SER A 72 58.70 16.55 -17.38
N LYS A 73 59.31 15.36 -17.19
CA LYS A 73 59.61 14.27 -18.14
C LYS A 73 59.65 12.85 -17.49
N THR A 74 59.35 11.85 -18.33
CA THR A 74 59.81 10.44 -18.42
C THR A 74 60.74 9.79 -17.35
N GLY A 75 60.23 8.72 -16.70
CA GLY A 75 60.87 7.40 -16.43
C GLY A 75 62.11 7.30 -15.51
N PRO A 76 62.58 6.06 -15.18
CA PRO A 76 62.03 4.71 -15.45
C PRO A 76 61.61 3.94 -14.15
N GLY A 77 61.25 2.65 -14.27
CA GLY A 77 61.12 1.69 -13.15
C GLY A 77 62.46 1.00 -12.79
N PRO A 78 62.51 -0.15 -12.07
CA PRO A 78 61.46 -1.19 -11.97
C PRO A 78 61.29 -1.84 -10.56
N HIS A 79 60.76 -3.08 -10.55
CA HIS A 79 60.61 -4.09 -9.47
C HIS A 79 59.28 -4.21 -8.68
N ARG A 80 58.64 -5.38 -8.89
CA ARG A 80 57.70 -6.06 -7.98
C ARG A 80 58.45 -7.17 -7.22
N PRO A 81 57.99 -7.58 -6.02
CA PRO A 81 57.97 -8.98 -5.60
C PRO A 81 56.62 -9.65 -5.95
N SER A 82 56.59 -10.99 -6.00
CA SER A 82 55.43 -11.80 -6.39
C SER A 82 55.02 -12.80 -5.30
N SER A 83 53.72 -13.05 -5.16
CA SER A 83 53.17 -14.20 -4.41
C SER A 83 51.90 -14.71 -5.13
N PRO A 84 51.63 -16.03 -5.20
CA PRO A 84 50.58 -16.58 -6.06
C PRO A 84 49.26 -16.88 -5.34
N PHE A 85 48.16 -16.82 -6.09
CA PHE A 85 46.91 -17.53 -5.79
C PHE A 85 46.49 -18.34 -7.04
N PRO A 86 46.01 -19.59 -6.90
CA PRO A 86 45.53 -20.39 -8.03
C PRO A 86 44.10 -19.98 -8.48
N PRO A 87 43.72 -20.24 -9.74
CA PRO A 87 42.36 -20.01 -10.23
C PRO A 87 41.37 -21.09 -9.72
N PRO A 88 40.05 -20.80 -9.71
CA PRO A 88 39.03 -21.73 -9.23
C PRO A 88 38.80 -22.92 -10.18
N HIS A 89 38.40 -24.06 -9.61
CA HIS A 89 38.06 -25.27 -10.37
C HIS A 89 36.68 -25.19 -11.02
N THR A 90 36.60 -25.51 -12.32
CA THR A 90 35.33 -25.78 -13.01
C THR A 90 34.84 -27.19 -12.68
N TYR A 91 33.73 -27.32 -11.96
CA TYR A 91 33.02 -28.60 -11.82
C TYR A 91 32.23 -28.91 -13.11
N SER A 92 32.51 -30.05 -13.72
CA SER A 92 31.71 -30.62 -14.81
C SER A 92 30.96 -31.83 -14.27
N ILE A 93 29.63 -31.78 -14.25
CA ILE A 93 28.80 -32.90 -13.79
C ILE A 93 28.47 -33.78 -15.00
N HIS A 94 28.99 -35.00 -14.99
CA HIS A 94 28.54 -36.05 -15.90
C HIS A 94 27.17 -36.55 -15.46
N HIS A 95 26.19 -36.48 -16.36
CA HIS A 95 24.93 -37.22 -16.23
C HIS A 95 24.98 -38.48 -17.07
N ASP A 96 25.14 -39.63 -16.42
CA ASP A 96 24.94 -40.93 -17.05
C ASP A 96 23.46 -41.16 -17.39
N ALA A 97 23.22 -41.88 -18.49
CA ALA A 97 21.89 -42.12 -19.02
C ALA A 97 21.49 -43.60 -18.90
N ALA A 98 20.38 -43.89 -18.20
CA ALA A 98 19.56 -45.09 -18.46
C ALA A 98 18.23 -45.12 -17.67
N TYR A 99 17.12 -44.62 -18.25
CA TYR A 99 15.87 -45.41 -18.26
C TYR A 99 14.88 -44.93 -19.33
N SER A 100 14.21 -45.86 -20.02
CA SER A 100 13.10 -45.55 -20.93
C SER A 100 12.26 -46.80 -21.26
N PRO A 101 10.95 -46.79 -20.95
CA PRO A 101 9.97 -47.64 -21.59
C PRO A 101 9.10 -46.83 -22.56
N ARG A 102 9.05 -47.22 -23.83
CA ARG A 102 8.29 -46.50 -24.88
C ARG A 102 6.78 -46.78 -24.78
N ARG A 103 5.97 -45.74 -24.96
CA ARG A 103 4.63 -45.84 -25.55
C ARG A 103 4.47 -44.74 -26.63
N PRO A 104 3.96 -45.05 -27.82
CA PRO A 104 3.70 -44.03 -28.84
C PRO A 104 2.42 -43.25 -28.51
N PRO A 105 2.38 -41.91 -28.69
CA PRO A 105 1.15 -41.14 -28.60
C PRO A 105 0.28 -41.37 -29.84
N LEU A 106 -1.02 -41.58 -29.64
CA LEU A 106 -2.02 -41.54 -30.70
C LEU A 106 -2.29 -40.08 -31.07
N THR A 107 -1.85 -39.66 -32.26
CA THR A 107 -2.12 -38.31 -32.79
C THR A 107 -3.50 -38.24 -33.43
N LEU A 108 -4.45 -37.59 -32.74
CA LEU A 108 -5.69 -37.09 -33.35
C LEU A 108 -5.59 -35.57 -33.50
N PRO A 109 -5.88 -34.99 -34.68
CA PRO A 109 -5.78 -33.55 -34.88
C PRO A 109 -7.05 -32.83 -34.40
N PHE A 110 -6.94 -32.08 -33.31
CA PHE A 110 -7.91 -31.02 -32.97
C PHE A 110 -7.34 -29.64 -33.36
N PRO A 111 -8.10 -28.79 -34.07
CA PRO A 111 -7.63 -27.48 -34.52
C PRO A 111 -7.70 -26.45 -33.39
N HIS A 112 -6.81 -26.57 -32.40
CA HIS A 112 -6.61 -25.50 -31.43
C HIS A 112 -5.89 -24.32 -32.09
N SER A 113 -6.61 -23.21 -32.25
CA SER A 113 -5.99 -21.89 -32.40
C SER A 113 -5.09 -21.66 -31.18
N LEU A 114 -3.78 -21.62 -31.40
CA LEU A 114 -2.78 -21.41 -30.34
C LEU A 114 -2.72 -19.93 -29.96
N PHE A 115 -3.78 -19.45 -29.31
CA PHE A 115 -3.67 -18.35 -28.36
C PHE A 115 -2.78 -18.81 -27.20
N MET A 116 -1.48 -18.60 -27.34
CA MET A 116 -0.58 -18.63 -26.19
C MET A 116 -1.04 -17.53 -25.22
N PRO A 117 -1.24 -17.83 -23.93
CA PRO A 117 -1.61 -16.80 -22.96
C PRO A 117 -0.49 -15.75 -22.89
N PRO A 118 -0.82 -14.46 -22.70
CA PRO A 118 0.18 -13.38 -22.68
C PRO A 118 1.24 -13.64 -21.60
N THR A 119 2.51 -13.67 -21.99
CA THR A 119 3.66 -13.91 -21.08
C THR A 119 4.25 -12.60 -20.60
N PHE A 120 4.64 -12.52 -19.31
CA PHE A 120 5.21 -11.33 -18.67
C PHE A 120 6.29 -10.63 -19.52
N ASP A 121 6.07 -9.37 -19.87
CA ASP A 121 6.98 -8.58 -20.70
C ASP A 121 8.19 -8.05 -19.92
N ILE A 122 9.24 -8.86 -19.88
CA ILE A 122 10.56 -8.50 -19.31
C ILE A 122 11.29 -7.36 -20.04
N THR A 123 10.75 -6.81 -21.13
CA THR A 123 11.35 -5.67 -21.85
C THR A 123 10.85 -4.32 -21.35
N ARG A 124 9.67 -4.27 -20.70
CA ARG A 124 9.21 -3.08 -19.98
C ARG A 124 10.04 -2.89 -18.70
N LYS A 125 10.47 -1.65 -18.45
CA LYS A 125 11.14 -1.26 -17.18
C LYS A 125 10.20 -1.29 -15.97
N ASP A 126 8.89 -1.20 -16.23
CA ASP A 126 7.79 -1.31 -15.28
C ASP A 126 6.55 -1.71 -16.09
N ALA A 127 5.95 -2.86 -15.76
CA ALA A 127 4.82 -3.41 -16.50
C ALA A 127 3.50 -2.65 -16.24
N MET A 128 3.38 -1.97 -15.10
CA MET A 128 2.21 -1.17 -14.70
C MET A 128 2.34 0.31 -15.11
N ALA A 129 3.52 0.77 -15.50
CA ALA A 129 3.76 2.17 -15.87
C ALA A 129 3.11 2.54 -17.21
N MET A 130 2.49 3.72 -17.25
CA MET A 130 1.86 4.30 -18.43
C MET A 130 2.70 5.48 -18.96
N PRO A 131 2.69 5.79 -20.27
CA PRO A 131 3.43 6.93 -20.82
C PRO A 131 2.94 8.27 -20.24
N VAL A 132 3.80 8.94 -19.48
CA VAL A 132 3.54 10.25 -18.84
C VAL A 132 4.51 11.30 -19.39
N ARG A 133 4.18 12.58 -19.23
CA ARG A 133 5.10 13.71 -19.43
C ARG A 133 5.11 14.58 -18.17
N PRO A 134 6.26 15.07 -17.69
CA PRO A 134 6.33 15.85 -16.46
C PRO A 134 5.77 17.25 -16.68
N ILE A 135 4.88 17.69 -15.79
CA ILE A 135 4.19 18.98 -15.85
C ILE A 135 4.62 19.83 -14.66
N ASP A 136 4.91 21.12 -14.89
CA ASP A 136 5.16 22.05 -13.79
C ASP A 136 3.85 22.32 -13.01
N PRO A 137 3.83 22.24 -11.66
CA PRO A 137 2.64 22.55 -10.87
C PRO A 137 1.98 23.90 -11.22
N ALA A 138 2.75 24.93 -11.61
CA ALA A 138 2.21 26.23 -11.99
C ALA A 138 1.46 26.23 -13.35
N ALA A 139 1.55 25.14 -14.12
CA ALA A 139 0.87 24.95 -15.40
C ALA A 139 -0.28 23.92 -15.33
N PHE A 140 -0.59 23.39 -14.14
CA PHE A 140 -1.61 22.35 -13.95
C PHE A 140 -2.96 22.92 -13.51
N ASP A 141 -4.06 22.41 -14.10
CA ASP A 141 -5.41 22.79 -13.72
C ASP A 141 -5.87 22.03 -12.46
N PHE A 142 -5.43 22.54 -11.31
CA PHE A 142 -5.88 22.07 -10.00
C PHE A 142 -7.41 22.16 -9.82
N ALA A 143 -8.14 23.03 -10.53
CA ALA A 143 -9.58 23.15 -10.36
C ALA A 143 -10.34 22.03 -11.09
N ARG A 144 -10.00 21.74 -12.35
CA ARG A 144 -10.52 20.55 -13.06
C ARG A 144 -10.18 19.27 -12.30
N TYR A 145 -8.96 19.16 -11.78
CA TYR A 145 -8.54 17.98 -11.04
C TYR A 145 -9.21 17.84 -9.67
N GLU A 146 -9.38 18.92 -8.91
CA GLU A 146 -10.06 18.91 -7.61
C GLU A 146 -11.54 18.50 -7.74
N ALA A 147 -12.24 18.96 -8.80
CA ALA A 147 -13.59 18.51 -9.12
C ALA A 147 -13.64 17.01 -9.46
N PHE A 148 -12.78 16.55 -10.38
CA PHE A 148 -12.65 15.13 -10.73
C PHE A 148 -12.35 14.24 -9.51
N ALA A 149 -11.44 14.68 -8.65
CA ALA A 149 -11.07 13.96 -7.44
C ALA A 149 -12.21 13.94 -6.41
N ALA A 150 -13.02 14.99 -6.30
CA ALA A 150 -14.19 15.03 -5.41
C ALA A 150 -15.31 14.08 -5.88
N GLU A 151 -15.54 13.97 -7.20
CA GLU A 151 -16.47 12.98 -7.75
C GLU A 151 -16.00 11.54 -7.51
N ALA A 152 -14.69 11.28 -7.67
CA ALA A 152 -14.10 9.98 -7.38
C ALA A 152 -14.09 9.66 -5.87
N ASP A 153 -13.75 10.62 -4.99
CA ASP A 153 -13.87 10.49 -3.53
C ASP A 153 -15.31 10.13 -3.12
N ALA A 154 -16.34 10.68 -3.81
CA ALA A 154 -17.74 10.36 -3.57
C ALA A 154 -18.14 8.94 -4.03
N ARG A 155 -17.69 8.49 -5.21
CA ARG A 155 -17.89 7.10 -5.67
C ARG A 155 -17.20 6.09 -4.75
N PHE A 156 -15.96 6.37 -4.34
CA PHE A 156 -15.24 5.53 -3.37
C PHE A 156 -15.98 5.44 -2.04
N HIS A 157 -16.46 6.57 -1.52
CA HIS A 157 -17.20 6.59 -0.26
C HIS A 157 -18.48 5.75 -0.32
N ALA A 158 -19.23 5.82 -1.44
CA ALA A 158 -20.40 4.98 -1.66
C ALA A 158 -20.03 3.48 -1.67
N PHE A 159 -18.99 3.10 -2.42
CA PHE A 159 -18.46 1.73 -2.43
C PHE A 159 -18.06 1.25 -1.03
N LEU A 160 -17.44 2.11 -0.21
CA LEU A 160 -17.09 1.76 1.17
C LEU A 160 -18.32 1.46 2.05
N GLN A 161 -19.49 2.05 1.79
CA GLN A 161 -20.72 1.78 2.57
C GLN A 161 -21.47 0.50 2.14
N GLN A 162 -21.25 -0.02 0.93
CA GLN A 162 -21.87 -1.26 0.46
C GLN A 162 -21.35 -2.49 1.25
N GLN A 163 -22.12 -3.58 1.30
CA GLN A 163 -21.66 -4.86 1.86
C GLN A 163 -20.78 -5.62 0.86
N ASP A 164 -21.18 -5.57 -0.40
CA ASP A 164 -20.54 -6.13 -1.59
C ASP A 164 -20.73 -5.18 -2.78
N GLY A 165 -19.88 -5.29 -3.79
CA GLY A 165 -19.91 -4.42 -4.98
C GLY A 165 -18.59 -4.38 -5.75
N ILE A 166 -18.59 -3.71 -6.90
CA ILE A 166 -17.39 -3.47 -7.72
C ILE A 166 -17.09 -1.97 -7.86
N ALA A 167 -15.83 -1.60 -7.60
CA ALA A 167 -15.24 -0.31 -7.97
C ALA A 167 -14.09 -0.53 -8.97
N VAL A 168 -13.83 0.44 -9.85
CA VAL A 168 -12.74 0.41 -10.84
C VAL A 168 -11.74 1.54 -10.55
N TRP A 169 -10.45 1.21 -10.52
CA TRP A 169 -9.37 2.19 -10.37
C TRP A 169 -8.41 2.11 -11.56
N GLN A 170 -8.42 3.14 -12.41
CA GLN A 170 -7.41 3.31 -13.45
C GLN A 170 -6.16 3.95 -12.84
N ARG A 171 -5.07 3.17 -12.70
CA ARG A 171 -3.83 3.68 -12.11
C ARG A 171 -2.87 4.19 -13.19
N VAL A 172 -2.95 5.49 -13.48
CA VAL A 172 -1.90 6.18 -14.26
C VAL A 172 -0.61 6.25 -13.43
N ARG A 173 0.28 5.28 -13.64
CA ARG A 173 1.55 5.14 -12.93
C ARG A 173 2.70 5.73 -13.74
N ALA A 174 3.30 6.83 -13.26
CA ALA A 174 4.53 7.38 -13.83
C ALA A 174 5.75 6.54 -13.38
N GLY A 175 6.24 5.65 -14.25
CA GLY A 175 7.33 4.71 -13.93
C GLY A 175 8.65 5.37 -13.53
N GLU A 176 8.86 6.63 -13.92
CA GLU A 176 9.98 7.48 -13.52
C GLU A 176 10.06 7.67 -12.00
N VAL A 177 8.92 7.87 -11.35
CA VAL A 177 8.83 8.12 -9.90
C VAL A 177 9.31 6.90 -9.13
N PHE A 178 8.82 5.72 -9.52
CA PHE A 178 9.15 4.42 -8.91
C PHE A 178 10.50 3.86 -9.39
N ARG A 179 11.33 4.70 -10.00
CA ARG A 179 12.66 4.40 -10.51
C ARG A 179 13.64 5.48 -10.04
N ASP A 180 13.88 6.51 -10.85
CA ASP A 180 14.98 7.46 -10.66
C ASP A 180 14.54 8.89 -10.30
N ALA A 181 13.30 9.30 -10.62
CA ALA A 181 12.82 10.67 -10.39
C ALA A 181 12.43 10.97 -8.94
N CYS A 182 12.15 9.96 -8.10
CA CYS A 182 11.91 10.12 -6.66
C CYS A 182 13.05 10.82 -5.91
N ARG A 183 14.28 10.71 -6.42
CA ARG A 183 15.50 11.27 -5.80
C ARG A 183 15.46 12.80 -5.67
N ASP A 184 14.68 13.50 -6.49
CA ASP A 184 14.44 14.93 -6.37
C ASP A 184 12.94 15.21 -6.22
N MET A 185 12.55 15.84 -5.11
CA MET A 185 11.16 16.17 -4.80
C MET A 185 10.43 16.96 -5.89
N ARG A 186 11.14 17.77 -6.69
CA ARG A 186 10.57 18.62 -7.75
C ARG A 186 10.30 17.80 -8.99
N GLU A 187 11.26 17.00 -9.43
CA GLU A 187 11.04 16.10 -10.57
C GLU A 187 10.00 15.03 -10.22
N SER A 188 10.06 14.42 -9.02
CA SER A 188 9.04 13.52 -8.51
C SER A 188 7.64 14.14 -8.60
N LEU A 189 7.45 15.36 -8.05
CA LEU A 189 6.17 16.05 -8.15
C LEU A 189 5.76 16.31 -9.61
N ARG A 190 6.67 16.76 -10.48
CA ARG A 190 6.34 17.07 -11.88
C ARG A 190 5.89 15.83 -12.66
N TRP A 191 6.52 14.68 -12.44
CA TRP A 191 6.08 13.40 -13.02
C TRP A 191 4.73 12.94 -12.48
N GLN A 192 4.48 13.12 -11.18
CA GLN A 192 3.18 12.76 -10.57
C GLN A 192 2.04 13.70 -11.03
N ILE A 193 2.25 15.01 -11.10
CA ILE A 193 1.29 15.97 -11.69
C ILE A 193 1.03 15.63 -13.17
N GLY A 194 2.06 15.19 -13.90
CA GLY A 194 1.93 14.63 -15.25
C GLY A 194 0.99 13.41 -15.32
N ALA A 195 1.08 12.51 -14.33
CA ALA A 195 0.17 11.39 -14.22
C ALA A 195 -1.26 11.85 -13.89
N LEU A 196 -1.44 12.78 -12.94
CA LEU A 196 -2.75 13.35 -12.61
C LEU A 196 -3.43 14.00 -13.82
N GLN A 197 -2.66 14.71 -14.66
CA GLN A 197 -3.19 15.28 -15.91
C GLN A 197 -3.69 14.20 -16.87
N ARG A 198 -2.97 13.09 -17.03
CA ARG A 198 -3.41 11.96 -17.86
C ARG A 198 -4.55 11.17 -17.21
N THR A 199 -4.68 11.14 -15.87
CA THR A 199 -5.85 10.54 -15.18
C THR A 199 -7.17 11.20 -15.61
N LEU A 200 -7.16 12.51 -15.91
CA LEU A 200 -8.36 13.29 -16.29
C LEU A 200 -8.98 12.89 -17.64
N ASP A 201 -8.37 11.94 -18.36
CA ASP A 201 -8.88 11.40 -19.61
C ASP A 201 -9.61 10.04 -19.41
N TYR A 202 -9.62 9.49 -18.19
CA TYR A 202 -10.17 8.15 -17.85
C TYR A 202 -11.32 8.18 -16.83
N ARG A 203 -12.03 7.05 -16.69
CA ARG A 203 -13.02 6.81 -15.63
C ARG A 203 -12.46 5.99 -14.47
N THR A 204 -12.83 6.35 -13.26
CA THR A 204 -12.33 5.76 -12.01
C THR A 204 -13.24 6.08 -10.82
N ASP A 205 -13.30 5.18 -9.86
CA ASP A 205 -14.08 5.32 -8.61
C ASP A 205 -13.22 5.64 -7.39
N ALA A 206 -11.90 5.73 -7.58
CA ALA A 206 -10.98 6.32 -6.62
C ALA A 206 -10.08 7.35 -7.34
N PRO A 207 -9.72 8.47 -6.69
CA PRO A 207 -8.77 9.40 -7.28
C PRO A 207 -7.38 8.75 -7.41
N THR A 208 -6.58 9.19 -8.38
CA THR A 208 -5.11 9.10 -8.26
C THR A 208 -4.65 10.09 -7.19
N TYR A 209 -3.51 9.85 -6.54
CA TYR A 209 -2.98 10.70 -5.46
C TYR A 209 -1.47 10.87 -5.62
N LEU A 210 -0.89 11.81 -4.87
CA LEU A 210 0.56 11.97 -4.78
C LEU A 210 1.15 11.06 -3.70
N GLU A 211 2.31 10.47 -3.96
CA GLU A 211 3.04 9.58 -3.06
C GLU A 211 4.48 10.11 -2.91
N PRO A 212 4.92 10.52 -1.71
CA PRO A 212 6.33 10.85 -1.44
C PRO A 212 7.14 9.54 -1.34
N TRP A 213 7.28 8.86 -2.47
CA TRP A 213 7.88 7.53 -2.60
C TRP A 213 9.40 7.57 -2.59
N TYR A 214 10.04 6.68 -1.81
CA TYR A 214 11.50 6.51 -1.74
C TYR A 214 11.95 5.05 -1.69
N GLY A 215 11.05 4.08 -1.80
CA GLY A 215 11.42 2.67 -1.80
C GLY A 215 11.80 2.13 -0.41
N ILE A 216 11.89 0.80 -0.35
CA ILE A 216 11.55 -0.06 0.80
C ILE A 216 12.28 0.21 2.13
N GLY A 217 13.38 0.96 2.15
CA GLY A 217 14.21 1.12 3.35
C GLY A 217 13.81 2.25 4.29
N THR A 218 12.70 2.95 4.06
CA THR A 218 12.31 4.15 4.83
C THR A 218 12.32 3.88 6.34
N THR A 219 11.65 2.81 6.79
CA THR A 219 11.63 2.36 8.20
C THR A 219 13.03 1.95 8.70
N ALA A 220 13.76 1.15 7.93
CA ALA A 220 15.06 0.61 8.33
C ALA A 220 16.13 1.71 8.51
N ALA A 221 16.03 2.80 7.74
CA ALA A 221 16.91 3.95 7.86
C ALA A 221 16.81 4.63 9.25
N ALA A 222 15.70 4.49 9.98
CA ALA A 222 15.60 4.94 11.37
C ALA A 222 16.69 4.32 12.25
N PHE A 223 16.96 3.02 12.04
CA PHE A 223 17.82 2.17 12.87
C PHE A 223 19.28 2.13 12.41
N GLY A 224 19.60 2.64 11.21
CA GLY A 224 20.98 2.72 10.73
C GLY A 224 21.15 2.52 9.22
N ALA A 225 20.17 1.88 8.57
CA ALA A 225 20.27 1.43 7.19
C ALA A 225 20.59 2.57 6.20
N THR A 226 21.42 2.28 5.21
CA THR A 226 21.95 3.28 4.27
C THR A 226 21.39 3.13 2.87
N TYR A 227 21.04 4.26 2.26
CA TYR A 227 20.48 4.34 0.91
C TYR A 227 21.55 4.44 -0.17
N GLU A 228 21.49 3.54 -1.16
CA GLU A 228 22.24 3.64 -2.41
C GLU A 228 21.33 4.04 -3.58
N TRP A 229 21.80 5.01 -4.36
CA TRP A 229 21.02 5.64 -5.44
C TRP A 229 21.66 5.36 -6.80
N LEU A 230 21.43 4.14 -7.29
CA LEU A 230 22.00 3.64 -8.55
C LEU A 230 21.39 4.36 -9.78
N PRO A 231 22.17 4.71 -10.81
CA PRO A 231 21.64 5.42 -11.98
C PRO A 231 20.58 4.62 -12.74
N GLY A 232 19.40 5.20 -12.92
CA GLY A 232 18.32 4.60 -13.71
C GLY A 232 17.57 3.45 -13.02
N GLN A 233 17.73 3.29 -11.70
CA GLN A 233 17.07 2.26 -10.89
C GLN A 233 16.37 2.87 -9.68
N ALA A 234 15.44 2.12 -9.09
CA ALA A 234 14.93 2.38 -7.76
C ALA A 234 16.09 2.49 -6.74
N PRO A 235 15.96 3.32 -5.68
CA PRO A 235 16.86 3.27 -4.54
C PRO A 235 16.85 1.88 -3.90
N VAL A 236 18.04 1.41 -3.52
CA VAL A 236 18.22 0.19 -2.72
C VAL A 236 18.79 0.56 -1.35
N VAL A 237 18.63 -0.31 -0.37
CA VAL A 237 19.10 -0.07 1.00
C VAL A 237 19.94 -1.23 1.49
N MET A 238 21.09 -0.90 2.07
CA MET A 238 22.02 -1.87 2.64
C MET A 238 21.66 -2.15 4.11
N PRO A 239 21.79 -3.42 4.58
CA PRO A 239 21.56 -3.77 5.97
C PRO A 239 22.36 -2.92 6.96
N ALA A 240 21.72 -2.50 8.05
CA ALA A 240 22.34 -1.75 9.14
C ALA A 240 23.40 -2.57 9.91
N TYR A 241 23.24 -3.89 9.96
CA TYR A 241 24.08 -4.84 10.69
C TYR A 241 24.57 -5.97 9.77
N ALA A 242 25.82 -6.39 9.94
CA ALA A 242 26.41 -7.45 9.12
C ALA A 242 25.90 -8.84 9.50
N SER A 243 25.67 -9.07 10.80
CA SER A 243 25.09 -10.30 11.32
C SER A 243 24.04 -10.03 12.40
N VAL A 244 23.22 -11.05 12.69
CA VAL A 244 22.28 -11.02 13.82
C VAL A 244 22.99 -10.84 15.17
N ALA A 245 24.24 -11.27 15.31
CA ALA A 245 25.02 -11.06 16.53
C ALA A 245 25.39 -9.59 16.76
N ASP A 246 25.42 -8.76 15.71
CA ASP A 246 25.70 -7.32 15.79
C ASP A 246 24.46 -6.48 16.14
N ILE A 247 23.24 -7.05 16.01
CA ILE A 247 21.99 -6.34 16.32
C ILE A 247 21.88 -6.15 17.85
N PRO A 248 21.76 -4.90 18.35
CA PRO A 248 21.67 -4.64 19.78
C PRO A 248 20.39 -5.22 20.39
N ASN A 249 20.49 -5.70 21.63
CA ASN A 249 19.38 -6.28 22.40
C ASN A 249 18.15 -5.35 22.53
N GLN A 250 18.35 -4.04 22.38
CA GLN A 250 17.30 -3.04 22.29
C GLN A 250 17.55 -2.21 21.02
N LEU A 251 16.69 -2.41 20.03
CA LEU A 251 16.79 -1.79 18.70
C LEU A 251 15.96 -0.49 18.69
N GLU A 252 16.61 0.67 18.79
CA GLU A 252 15.93 1.96 18.94
C GLU A 252 15.93 2.81 17.65
N PRO A 253 14.80 3.42 17.25
CA PRO A 253 14.74 4.29 16.07
C PRO A 253 15.24 5.70 16.39
N ARG A 254 16.13 6.23 15.55
CA ARG A 254 16.63 7.61 15.67
C ARG A 254 15.54 8.66 15.41
N PRO A 255 15.69 9.92 15.88
CA PRO A 255 14.82 11.03 15.50
C PRO A 255 14.80 11.24 13.97
N ALA A 256 13.62 11.50 13.41
CA ALA A 256 13.45 11.67 11.95
C ALA A 256 14.29 12.84 11.39
N GLU A 257 14.55 13.86 12.22
CA GLU A 257 15.40 15.01 11.94
C GLU A 257 16.87 14.62 11.66
N GLU A 258 17.37 13.58 12.31
CA GLU A 258 18.76 13.09 12.23
C GLU A 258 18.95 12.09 11.09
N VAL A 259 17.88 11.45 10.64
CA VAL A 259 17.88 10.43 9.58
C VAL A 259 17.59 11.10 8.23
N PRO A 260 18.56 11.18 7.29
CA PRO A 260 18.43 12.05 6.12
C PRO A 260 17.20 11.78 5.25
N ILE A 261 16.83 10.51 5.05
CA ILE A 261 15.65 10.16 4.23
C ILE A 261 14.33 10.48 4.94
N LEU A 262 14.20 10.17 6.25
CA LEU A 262 12.98 10.48 7.01
C LEU A 262 12.73 11.99 7.04
N ARG A 263 13.77 12.81 7.21
CA ARG A 263 13.64 14.26 7.11
C ARG A 263 13.25 14.69 5.69
N TYR A 264 13.88 14.13 4.65
CA TYR A 264 13.57 14.46 3.26
C TYR A 264 12.14 14.09 2.83
N THR A 265 11.58 12.99 3.36
CA THR A 265 10.17 12.63 3.20
C THR A 265 9.24 13.70 3.77
N LEU A 266 9.54 14.20 4.98
CA LEU A 266 8.75 15.28 5.61
C LEU A 266 8.91 16.61 4.85
N GLU A 267 10.14 16.98 4.49
CA GLU A 267 10.44 18.15 3.63
C GLU A 267 9.69 18.07 2.28
N THR A 268 9.50 16.87 1.74
CA THR A 268 8.78 16.63 0.48
C THR A 268 7.27 16.66 0.63
N ILE A 269 6.72 16.16 1.75
CA ILE A 269 5.30 16.35 2.10
C ILE A 269 4.98 17.85 2.21
N GLU A 270 5.81 18.62 2.91
CA GLU A 270 5.68 20.08 3.00
C GLU A 270 5.78 20.75 1.62
N TYR A 271 6.70 20.30 0.76
CA TYR A 271 6.82 20.80 -0.61
C TYR A 271 5.60 20.47 -1.48
N PHE A 272 5.09 19.24 -1.44
CA PHE A 272 3.90 18.82 -2.20
C PHE A 272 2.66 19.61 -1.74
N LEU A 273 2.45 19.74 -0.42
CA LEU A 273 1.36 20.55 0.15
C LEU A 273 1.45 22.02 -0.30
N SER A 274 2.64 22.60 -0.26
CA SER A 274 2.89 23.98 -0.69
C SER A 274 2.67 24.19 -2.19
N ALA A 275 3.24 23.32 -3.03
CA ALA A 275 3.18 23.41 -4.49
C ALA A 275 1.80 23.06 -5.08
N THR A 276 0.98 22.29 -4.37
CA THR A 276 -0.41 21.96 -4.75
C THR A 276 -1.47 22.74 -3.98
N GLN A 277 -1.05 23.64 -3.07
CA GLN A 277 -1.92 24.39 -2.16
C GLN A 277 -2.84 23.50 -1.30
N GLY A 278 -2.47 22.23 -1.08
CA GLY A 278 -3.26 21.22 -0.37
C GLY A 278 -4.48 20.66 -1.14
N ARG A 279 -4.66 21.02 -2.42
CA ARG A 279 -5.86 20.69 -3.22
C ARG A 279 -5.88 19.25 -3.73
N VAL A 280 -4.70 18.64 -3.85
CA VAL A 280 -4.50 17.28 -4.35
C VAL A 280 -4.50 16.28 -3.18
N PRO A 281 -5.06 15.06 -3.30
CA PRO A 281 -4.89 14.01 -2.30
C PRO A 281 -3.44 13.51 -2.30
N ILE A 282 -2.89 13.26 -1.11
CA ILE A 282 -1.50 12.82 -0.92
C ILE A 282 -1.52 11.67 0.09
N SER A 283 -0.89 10.53 -0.21
CA SER A 283 -0.71 9.45 0.75
C SER A 283 0.52 9.69 1.66
N TRP A 284 0.74 8.78 2.60
CA TRP A 284 2.07 8.58 3.16
C TRP A 284 3.09 8.19 2.07
N CYS A 285 4.38 8.15 2.43
CA CYS A 285 5.41 7.49 1.64
C CYS A 285 5.09 6.00 1.41
N ASP A 286 5.96 5.28 0.71
CA ASP A 286 5.87 3.83 0.72
C ASP A 286 6.09 3.27 2.12
N LEU A 287 5.27 2.28 2.48
CA LEU A 287 5.24 1.68 3.80
C LEU A 287 5.39 0.16 3.65
N GLN A 288 6.40 -0.36 4.31
CA GLN A 288 6.74 -1.78 4.34
C GLN A 288 6.27 -2.37 5.66
N ALA A 289 5.71 -3.59 5.65
CA ALA A 289 5.49 -4.36 6.86
C ALA A 289 6.84 -4.69 7.54
N PRO A 290 6.87 -4.97 8.85
CA PRO A 290 8.09 -5.32 9.58
C PRO A 290 8.94 -6.42 8.90
N ILE A 291 8.28 -7.46 8.37
CA ILE A 291 8.93 -8.58 7.67
C ILE A 291 9.60 -8.19 6.33
N ASN A 292 9.19 -7.08 5.71
CA ASN A 292 9.90 -6.47 4.58
C ASN A 292 11.03 -5.56 5.08
N ALA A 293 10.73 -4.69 6.05
CA ALA A 293 11.67 -3.69 6.57
C ALA A 293 12.91 -4.31 7.24
N VAL A 294 12.80 -5.53 7.79
CA VAL A 294 13.91 -6.23 8.45
C VAL A 294 15.08 -6.55 7.51
N GLY A 295 14.86 -6.65 6.20
CA GLY A 295 15.93 -6.79 5.21
C GLY A 295 16.86 -5.56 5.09
N GLY A 296 16.44 -4.40 5.65
CA GLY A 296 17.32 -3.25 5.86
C GLY A 296 17.99 -3.21 7.23
N ILE A 297 17.66 -4.14 8.14
CA ILE A 297 18.32 -4.29 9.44
C ILE A 297 19.46 -5.29 9.32
N VAL A 298 19.18 -6.48 8.79
CA VAL A 298 20.15 -7.57 8.58
C VAL A 298 19.81 -8.30 7.28
N GLU A 299 20.72 -9.14 6.79
CA GLU A 299 20.45 -10.03 5.66
C GLU A 299 19.24 -10.95 5.98
N LEU A 300 18.33 -11.12 5.01
CA LEU A 300 17.03 -11.76 5.23
C LEU A 300 17.14 -13.25 5.57
N GLY A 301 18.07 -13.99 4.97
CA GLY A 301 18.37 -15.38 5.31
C GLY A 301 18.72 -15.54 6.80
N GLN A 302 19.65 -14.74 7.30
CA GLN A 302 20.00 -14.72 8.73
C GLN A 302 18.80 -14.37 9.63
N PHE A 303 17.90 -13.48 9.20
CA PHE A 303 16.68 -13.20 9.97
C PHE A 303 15.68 -14.37 9.95
N LEU A 304 15.56 -15.08 8.83
CA LEU A 304 14.71 -16.26 8.72
C LEU A 304 15.26 -17.45 9.54
N GLU A 305 16.58 -17.58 9.68
CA GLU A 305 17.24 -18.50 10.62
C GLU A 305 16.94 -18.11 12.08
N LEU A 306 17.03 -16.82 12.42
CA LEU A 306 16.72 -16.29 13.76
C LEU A 306 15.30 -16.60 14.22
N CYS A 307 14.32 -16.65 13.30
CA CYS A 307 12.95 -17.06 13.62
C CYS A 307 12.84 -18.50 14.17
N TYR A 308 13.80 -19.37 13.90
CA TYR A 308 13.87 -20.72 14.48
C TYR A 308 14.73 -20.77 15.75
N ASP A 309 15.87 -20.07 15.76
CA ASP A 309 16.86 -20.17 16.84
C ASP A 309 16.53 -19.28 18.07
N GLU A 310 16.04 -18.05 17.85
CA GLU A 310 15.60 -17.13 18.92
C GLU A 310 14.27 -16.44 18.56
N PRO A 311 13.13 -17.16 18.46
CA PRO A 311 11.86 -16.60 17.99
C PRO A 311 11.39 -15.35 18.75
N GLN A 312 11.66 -15.26 20.07
CA GLN A 312 11.31 -14.08 20.86
C GLN A 312 12.17 -12.86 20.49
N ARG A 313 13.42 -13.05 20.07
CA ARG A 313 14.32 -11.99 19.59
C ARG A 313 13.91 -11.51 18.19
N ALA A 314 13.49 -12.43 17.31
CA ALA A 314 12.88 -12.10 16.03
C ALA A 314 11.61 -11.24 16.22
N GLN A 315 10.71 -11.62 17.13
CA GLN A 315 9.51 -10.84 17.48
C GLN A 315 9.85 -9.46 18.07
N GLN A 316 10.92 -9.32 18.86
CA GLN A 316 11.38 -8.02 19.38
C GLN A 316 11.86 -7.08 18.26
N ILE A 317 12.60 -7.60 17.27
CA ILE A 317 13.08 -6.83 16.11
C ILE A 317 11.90 -6.35 15.24
N LEU A 318 10.95 -7.24 14.95
CA LEU A 318 9.75 -6.88 14.19
C LEU A 318 8.88 -5.86 14.94
N GLY A 319 8.71 -6.02 16.25
CA GLY A 319 8.00 -5.06 17.10
C GLY A 319 8.62 -3.66 17.10
N ALA A 320 9.96 -3.55 17.13
CA ALA A 320 10.64 -2.26 17.00
C ALA A 320 10.38 -1.60 15.63
N LEU A 321 10.42 -2.38 14.54
CA LEU A 321 10.09 -1.91 13.20
C LEU A 321 8.62 -1.45 13.08
N ARG A 322 7.67 -2.22 13.65
CA ARG A 322 6.24 -1.86 13.76
C ARG A 322 6.07 -0.53 14.48
N ASP A 323 6.69 -0.37 15.64
CA ASP A 323 6.53 0.85 16.45
C ASP A 323 7.12 2.08 15.76
N GLU A 324 8.18 1.93 14.98
CA GLU A 324 8.69 2.99 14.11
C GLU A 324 7.73 3.33 12.96
N ILE A 325 7.16 2.33 12.28
CA ILE A 325 6.13 2.55 11.25
C ILE A 325 4.97 3.35 11.85
N ILE A 326 4.49 2.97 13.04
CA ILE A 326 3.43 3.70 13.76
C ILE A 326 3.88 5.14 14.09
N ARG A 327 5.09 5.33 14.64
CA ARG A 327 5.62 6.65 15.04
C ARG A 327 5.76 7.59 13.85
N PHE A 328 6.42 7.15 12.78
CA PHE A 328 6.71 7.98 11.62
C PHE A 328 5.46 8.23 10.77
N THR A 329 4.61 7.22 10.56
CA THR A 329 3.36 7.39 9.80
C THR A 329 2.38 8.33 10.52
N ARG A 330 2.30 8.31 11.86
CA ARG A 330 1.56 9.33 12.62
C ARG A 330 2.08 10.76 12.40
N ARG A 331 3.40 10.94 12.28
CA ARG A 331 4.01 12.25 11.98
C ARG A 331 3.66 12.72 10.56
N GLN A 332 3.71 11.84 9.57
CA GLN A 332 3.25 12.14 8.22
C GLN A 332 1.75 12.50 8.19
N SER A 333 0.90 11.72 8.87
CA SER A 333 -0.54 12.02 9.01
C SER A 333 -0.81 13.41 9.58
N ALA A 334 0.00 13.86 10.55
CA ALA A 334 -0.15 15.17 11.18
C ALA A 334 0.24 16.34 10.25
N LEU A 335 1.16 16.13 9.30
CA LEU A 335 1.47 17.12 8.25
C LEU A 335 0.38 17.15 7.16
N LEU A 336 -0.09 15.98 6.75
CA LEU A 336 -1.07 15.84 5.66
C LEU A 336 -2.48 16.29 6.05
N GLY A 337 -2.92 15.96 7.28
CA GLY A 337 -4.24 16.33 7.78
C GLY A 337 -5.36 15.92 6.81
N ASN A 338 -6.12 16.90 6.32
CA ASN A 338 -7.26 16.68 5.43
C ASN A 338 -6.87 16.31 3.98
N THR A 339 -5.59 16.36 3.59
CA THR A 339 -5.16 15.91 2.25
C THR A 339 -4.85 14.42 2.19
N LEU A 340 -4.81 13.74 3.36
CA LEU A 340 -4.38 12.36 3.50
C LEU A 340 -5.29 11.38 2.73
N ALA A 341 -4.75 10.75 1.69
CA ALA A 341 -5.39 9.63 0.98
C ALA A 341 -5.04 8.29 1.66
N ARG A 342 -6.05 7.45 1.92
CA ARG A 342 -5.93 6.15 2.58
C ARG A 342 -6.61 5.03 1.75
N PRO A 343 -6.12 3.77 1.83
CA PRO A 343 -5.06 3.27 2.73
C PRO A 343 -3.63 3.63 2.28
N GLY A 344 -3.46 4.20 1.09
CA GLY A 344 -2.18 4.68 0.56
C GLY A 344 -1.40 3.61 -0.21
N HIS A 345 -0.10 3.88 -0.39
CA HIS A 345 0.93 2.99 -0.94
C HIS A 345 0.46 1.94 -1.97
N GLY A 346 0.13 2.40 -3.17
CA GLY A 346 -0.15 1.53 -4.32
C GLY A 346 -1.56 0.97 -4.44
N PHE A 347 -2.41 1.10 -3.41
CA PHE A 347 -3.84 0.78 -3.46
C PHE A 347 -4.66 1.97 -3.98
N ALA A 348 -5.81 1.69 -4.58
CA ALA A 348 -6.88 2.66 -4.76
C ALA A 348 -7.22 3.33 -3.42
N SER A 349 -7.11 4.66 -3.36
CA SER A 349 -7.15 5.41 -2.11
C SER A 349 -7.95 6.70 -2.23
N SER A 350 -8.52 7.15 -1.12
CA SER A 350 -9.40 8.31 -1.02
C SER A 350 -9.18 9.04 0.30
N ARG A 351 -9.57 10.31 0.39
CA ARG A 351 -9.64 11.03 1.68
C ARG A 351 -10.66 10.40 2.64
N ALA A 352 -11.74 9.85 2.07
CA ALA A 352 -12.77 9.09 2.77
C ALA A 352 -12.36 7.63 3.07
N GLY A 353 -11.22 7.16 2.54
CA GLY A 353 -10.65 5.86 2.86
C GLY A 353 -10.14 5.76 4.31
N MET A 354 -9.83 4.55 4.75
CA MET A 354 -9.35 4.24 6.10
C MET A 354 -8.20 3.22 6.08
N GLY A 355 -7.56 3.04 7.24
CA GLY A 355 -6.49 2.05 7.43
C GLY A 355 -5.13 2.44 6.85
N ILE A 356 -4.18 1.51 6.96
CA ILE A 356 -2.78 1.61 6.53
C ILE A 356 -2.41 0.48 5.56
N ALA A 357 -2.00 0.82 4.34
CA ALA A 357 -1.48 -0.12 3.35
C ALA A 357 -0.01 -0.45 3.62
N LEU A 358 0.36 -1.73 3.48
CA LEU A 358 1.72 -2.23 3.72
C LEU A 358 2.14 -3.24 2.64
N SER A 359 3.30 -2.99 2.01
CA SER A 359 4.00 -4.01 1.24
C SER A 359 4.53 -5.09 2.17
N THR A 360 4.17 -6.34 1.92
CA THR A 360 4.46 -7.53 2.75
C THR A 360 5.05 -8.63 1.86
N ASP A 361 5.79 -8.27 0.82
CA ASP A 361 6.31 -9.15 -0.25
C ASP A 361 7.14 -10.35 0.26
N ASN A 362 7.79 -10.25 1.41
CA ASN A 362 8.48 -11.38 2.05
C ASN A 362 7.52 -12.45 2.61
N LEU A 363 6.20 -12.24 2.54
CA LEU A 363 5.15 -13.20 2.88
C LEU A 363 5.35 -14.56 2.19
N VAL A 364 5.70 -14.55 0.90
CA VAL A 364 5.89 -15.79 0.12
C VAL A 364 7.15 -16.58 0.52
N MET A 365 8.07 -15.96 1.28
CA MET A 365 9.29 -16.58 1.79
C MET A 365 9.08 -17.33 3.11
N ILE A 366 7.95 -17.12 3.79
CA ILE A 366 7.64 -17.71 5.10
C ILE A 366 6.40 -18.62 5.03
N SER A 367 6.27 -19.58 5.95
CA SER A 367 5.06 -20.42 5.99
C SER A 367 3.83 -19.65 6.52
N PRO A 368 2.59 -20.08 6.23
CA PRO A 368 1.40 -19.51 6.88
C PRO A 368 1.44 -19.60 8.41
N ALA A 369 2.10 -20.60 9.00
CA ALA A 369 2.32 -20.66 10.44
C ALA A 369 3.23 -19.52 10.94
N MET A 370 4.31 -19.23 10.21
CA MET A 370 5.21 -18.11 10.51
C MET A 370 4.54 -16.73 10.30
N LEU A 371 3.64 -16.59 9.32
CA LEU A 371 2.80 -15.39 9.20
C LEU A 371 1.99 -15.17 10.49
N ALA A 372 1.33 -16.23 11.00
CA ALA A 372 0.55 -16.17 12.22
C ALA A 372 1.40 -15.85 13.47
N GLU A 373 2.59 -16.43 13.58
CA GLU A 373 3.48 -16.29 14.75
C GLU A 373 4.27 -14.99 14.79
N PHE A 374 4.78 -14.51 13.65
CA PHE A 374 5.71 -13.38 13.59
C PHE A 374 5.09 -12.09 13.04
N CYS A 375 4.06 -12.16 12.20
CA CYS A 375 3.56 -11.01 11.44
C CYS A 375 2.15 -10.56 11.85
N SER A 376 1.24 -11.50 12.13
CA SER A 376 -0.18 -11.18 12.37
C SER A 376 -0.43 -10.24 13.55
N THR A 377 0.36 -10.35 14.63
CA THR A 377 0.29 -9.44 15.79
C THR A 377 0.64 -8.00 15.41
N ASP A 378 1.70 -7.80 14.62
CA ASP A 378 2.14 -6.48 14.20
C ASP A 378 1.15 -5.85 13.21
N CYS A 379 0.66 -6.63 12.23
CA CYS A 379 -0.38 -6.19 11.31
C CYS A 379 -1.67 -5.77 12.05
N ALA A 380 -2.09 -6.52 13.07
CA ALA A 380 -3.25 -6.19 13.89
C ALA A 380 -3.08 -4.89 14.69
N GLN A 381 -1.87 -4.64 15.22
CA GLN A 381 -1.53 -3.43 15.97
C GLN A 381 -1.38 -2.20 15.07
N LEU A 382 -0.82 -2.37 13.86
CA LEU A 382 -0.83 -1.37 12.79
C LEU A 382 -2.28 -1.03 12.39
N GLY A 383 -3.12 -2.05 12.21
CA GLY A 383 -4.55 -1.87 11.94
C GLY A 383 -5.28 -1.09 13.04
N ALA A 384 -5.04 -1.44 14.31
CA ALA A 384 -5.59 -0.71 15.45
C ALA A 384 -5.07 0.75 15.54
N ALA A 385 -3.86 1.03 15.07
CA ALA A 385 -3.27 2.37 15.10
C ALA A 385 -3.81 3.33 14.02
N PHE A 386 -4.36 2.81 12.91
CA PHE A 386 -4.80 3.60 11.75
C PHE A 386 -6.24 3.34 11.26
N GLY A 387 -6.99 2.46 11.95
CA GLY A 387 -8.40 2.17 11.65
C GLY A 387 -8.60 1.13 10.54
N GLY A 388 -7.68 0.17 10.44
CA GLY A 388 -7.67 -0.91 9.44
C GLY A 388 -6.24 -1.18 8.94
N VAL A 389 -5.93 -2.42 8.55
CA VAL A 389 -4.67 -2.77 7.88
C VAL A 389 -4.94 -3.31 6.47
N GLY A 390 -4.08 -2.94 5.53
CA GLY A 390 -4.07 -3.40 4.15
C GLY A 390 -2.80 -4.17 3.84
N ILE A 391 -2.91 -5.40 3.32
CA ILE A 391 -1.76 -6.26 3.00
C ILE A 391 -1.60 -6.42 1.49
N HIS A 392 -0.45 -6.01 0.98
CA HIS A 392 0.02 -6.27 -0.38
C HIS A 392 1.12 -7.34 -0.36
N SER A 393 1.16 -8.20 -1.38
CA SER A 393 2.36 -8.98 -1.71
C SER A 393 2.43 -9.18 -3.22
N CYS A 394 3.62 -9.00 -3.79
CA CYS A 394 4.01 -9.59 -5.06
C CYS A 394 3.97 -11.13 -5.00
N GLY A 395 3.99 -11.77 -6.17
CA GLY A 395 3.94 -13.23 -6.32
C GLY A 395 2.60 -13.88 -5.94
N ASN A 396 2.60 -15.21 -5.96
CA ASN A 396 1.41 -16.01 -5.70
C ASN A 396 1.34 -16.36 -4.21
N TRP A 397 0.50 -15.63 -3.48
CA TRP A 397 0.28 -15.80 -2.05
C TRP A 397 -1.09 -16.43 -1.74
N ALA A 398 -1.75 -17.06 -2.72
CA ALA A 398 -3.06 -17.71 -2.55
C ALA A 398 -3.09 -18.74 -1.41
N ARG A 399 -1.99 -19.44 -1.13
CA ARG A 399 -1.84 -20.38 0.00
C ARG A 399 -1.92 -19.72 1.39
N TRP A 400 -1.72 -18.40 1.50
CA TRP A 400 -1.72 -17.67 2.76
C TRP A 400 -3.05 -16.93 3.04
N ILE A 401 -4.00 -16.91 2.09
CA ILE A 401 -5.20 -16.05 2.17
C ILE A 401 -6.05 -16.29 3.42
N ASP A 402 -6.20 -17.53 3.88
CA ASP A 402 -6.96 -17.85 5.09
C ASP A 402 -6.28 -17.38 6.38
N THR A 403 -4.95 -17.36 6.42
CA THR A 403 -4.18 -16.80 7.55
C THR A 403 -4.14 -15.27 7.48
N VAL A 404 -4.03 -14.67 6.29
CA VAL A 404 -4.13 -13.21 6.12
C VAL A 404 -5.52 -12.75 6.60
N LYS A 405 -6.59 -13.41 6.15
CA LYS A 405 -7.98 -13.15 6.56
C LYS A 405 -8.24 -13.27 8.06
N SER A 406 -7.43 -14.02 8.82
CA SER A 406 -7.58 -14.13 10.27
C SER A 406 -6.94 -12.97 11.06
N ILE A 407 -6.22 -12.06 10.41
CA ILE A 407 -5.60 -10.88 11.03
C ILE A 407 -6.69 -9.89 11.48
N PRO A 408 -6.77 -9.55 12.79
CA PRO A 408 -7.71 -8.55 13.28
C PRO A 408 -7.54 -7.19 12.60
N ASN A 409 -8.65 -6.53 12.28
CA ASN A 409 -8.72 -5.24 11.58
C ASN A 409 -8.17 -5.24 10.14
N LEU A 410 -7.97 -6.40 9.49
CA LEU A 410 -7.74 -6.43 8.04
C LEU A 410 -8.95 -5.84 7.31
N CYS A 411 -8.73 -4.80 6.50
CA CYS A 411 -9.79 -4.12 5.74
C CYS A 411 -9.66 -4.29 4.22
N ILE A 412 -8.44 -4.55 3.73
CA ILE A 412 -8.15 -4.68 2.30
C ILE A 412 -6.96 -5.60 2.05
N VAL A 413 -6.94 -6.28 0.91
CA VAL A 413 -5.78 -7.04 0.43
C VAL A 413 -5.51 -6.74 -1.04
N ASP A 414 -4.24 -6.76 -1.46
CA ASP A 414 -3.84 -6.58 -2.86
C ASP A 414 -3.12 -7.82 -3.41
N GLY A 415 -3.51 -8.20 -4.63
CA GLY A 415 -2.83 -9.23 -5.41
C GLY A 415 -2.72 -8.87 -6.88
N ALA A 416 -1.70 -9.42 -7.54
CA ALA A 416 -1.59 -9.46 -8.98
C ALA A 416 -2.42 -10.62 -9.55
N PHE A 417 -3.24 -10.39 -10.57
CA PHE A 417 -4.17 -11.40 -11.12
C PHE A 417 -4.08 -11.64 -12.64
N SER A 418 -3.08 -11.06 -13.32
CA SER A 418 -2.76 -11.40 -14.72
C SER A 418 -1.26 -11.59 -14.89
N PRO A 419 -0.83 -12.40 -15.88
CA PRO A 419 0.59 -12.68 -16.15
C PRO A 419 1.40 -11.48 -16.64
N GLN A 420 0.77 -10.32 -16.90
CA GLN A 420 1.47 -9.06 -17.17
C GLN A 420 1.61 -8.17 -15.93
N THR A 421 0.81 -8.39 -14.87
CA THR A 421 1.05 -7.72 -13.59
C THR A 421 2.24 -8.35 -12.85
N ASP A 422 2.32 -9.68 -12.87
CA ASP A 422 3.32 -10.46 -12.13
C ASP A 422 3.51 -11.82 -12.83
N PRO A 423 4.75 -12.32 -13.07
CA PRO A 423 4.97 -13.63 -13.66
C PRO A 423 4.47 -14.79 -12.79
N GLY A 424 4.38 -14.58 -11.47
CA GLY A 424 3.77 -15.47 -10.49
C GLY A 424 2.44 -14.94 -9.97
N PHE A 425 1.53 -14.48 -10.84
CA PHE A 425 0.21 -13.98 -10.45
C PHE A 425 -0.65 -15.00 -9.66
N ASN A 426 -1.65 -14.49 -8.95
CA ASN A 426 -2.53 -15.23 -8.04
C ASN A 426 -3.71 -15.87 -8.77
N ASP A 427 -4.22 -16.98 -8.22
CA ASP A 427 -5.46 -17.59 -8.71
C ASP A 427 -6.70 -16.78 -8.29
N ALA A 428 -7.47 -16.34 -9.28
CA ALA A 428 -8.66 -15.52 -9.08
C ALA A 428 -9.78 -16.25 -8.32
N ALA A 429 -9.96 -17.56 -8.56
CA ALA A 429 -11.04 -18.33 -7.94
C ALA A 429 -10.81 -18.54 -6.44
N THR A 430 -9.57 -18.84 -6.04
CA THR A 430 -9.15 -19.01 -4.65
C THR A 430 -9.38 -17.73 -3.85
N PHE A 431 -8.99 -16.58 -4.39
CA PHE A 431 -9.20 -15.29 -3.72
C PHE A 431 -10.68 -14.90 -3.59
N ARG A 432 -11.47 -15.09 -4.66
CA ARG A 432 -12.92 -14.90 -4.63
C ARG A 432 -13.57 -15.72 -3.53
N ASP A 433 -13.40 -17.03 -3.56
CA ASP A 433 -14.12 -17.93 -2.66
C ASP A 433 -13.59 -17.87 -1.21
N ALA A 434 -12.36 -17.36 -1.00
CA ALA A 434 -11.86 -17.04 0.33
C ALA A 434 -12.39 -15.72 0.92
N LEU A 435 -12.84 -14.76 0.09
CA LEU A 435 -13.20 -13.39 0.54
C LEU A 435 -14.69 -13.04 0.41
N VAL A 436 -15.49 -13.78 -0.36
CA VAL A 436 -16.96 -13.61 -0.41
C VAL A 436 -17.56 -13.75 1.00
N GLY A 437 -18.40 -12.78 1.38
CA GLY A 437 -19.08 -12.69 2.67
C GLY A 437 -18.23 -12.15 3.82
N THR A 438 -16.98 -11.77 3.59
CA THR A 438 -16.07 -11.29 4.65
C THR A 438 -16.10 -9.78 4.87
N GLY A 439 -16.54 -9.00 3.89
CA GLY A 439 -16.45 -7.53 3.89
C GLY A 439 -15.02 -6.97 3.66
N ILE A 440 -14.00 -7.83 3.62
CA ILE A 440 -12.63 -7.45 3.27
C ILE A 440 -12.59 -7.11 1.78
N ILE A 441 -11.99 -5.96 1.45
CA ILE A 441 -11.86 -5.51 0.06
C ILE A 441 -10.73 -6.27 -0.63
N LEU A 442 -10.99 -6.83 -1.81
CA LEU A 442 -9.97 -7.35 -2.72
C LEU A 442 -9.58 -6.28 -3.74
N HIS A 443 -8.35 -5.81 -3.71
CA HIS A 443 -7.75 -4.95 -4.71
C HIS A 443 -6.98 -5.81 -5.73
N ALA A 444 -7.54 -5.96 -6.92
CA ALA A 444 -7.02 -6.85 -7.96
C ALA A 444 -6.28 -6.06 -9.04
N ARG A 445 -4.94 -6.13 -9.07
CA ARG A 445 -4.12 -5.50 -10.11
C ARG A 445 -4.06 -6.37 -11.37
N ILE A 446 -4.60 -5.85 -12.46
CA ILE A 446 -4.72 -6.55 -13.74
C ILE A 446 -4.17 -5.64 -14.85
N VAL A 447 -2.94 -5.93 -15.29
CA VAL A 447 -2.35 -5.39 -16.53
C VAL A 447 -2.78 -6.30 -17.68
N GLY A 448 -3.26 -5.70 -18.78
CA GLY A 448 -3.75 -6.41 -19.95
C GLY A 448 -4.60 -5.50 -20.85
N ASP A 449 -5.08 -6.07 -21.96
CA ASP A 449 -6.16 -5.48 -22.75
C ASP A 449 -7.52 -5.69 -22.08
N ARG A 450 -8.59 -5.14 -22.64
CA ARG A 450 -9.97 -5.35 -22.17
C ARG A 450 -10.36 -6.84 -22.08
N ALA A 451 -9.89 -7.70 -22.97
CA ALA A 451 -10.27 -9.11 -22.97
C ALA A 451 -9.65 -9.86 -21.78
N GLU A 452 -8.37 -9.63 -21.49
CA GLU A 452 -7.70 -10.16 -20.30
C GLU A 452 -8.29 -9.55 -19.02
N VAL A 453 -8.52 -8.23 -18.97
CA VAL A 453 -9.17 -7.58 -17.81
C VAL A 453 -10.53 -8.20 -17.51
N MET A 454 -11.43 -8.26 -18.51
CA MET A 454 -12.76 -8.82 -18.30
C MET A 454 -12.74 -10.34 -18.04
N SER A 455 -11.75 -11.06 -18.57
CA SER A 455 -11.52 -12.48 -18.25
C SER A 455 -11.20 -12.68 -16.77
N ARG A 456 -10.32 -11.86 -16.18
CA ARG A 456 -9.97 -11.93 -14.75
C ARG A 456 -11.09 -11.43 -13.86
N VAL A 457 -11.73 -10.32 -14.20
CA VAL A 457 -12.88 -9.79 -13.41
C VAL A 457 -14.01 -10.82 -13.35
N ARG A 458 -14.33 -11.53 -14.45
CA ARG A 458 -15.33 -12.62 -14.43
C ARG A 458 -14.93 -13.86 -13.61
N GLN A 459 -13.64 -14.06 -13.34
CA GLN A 459 -13.16 -15.12 -12.44
C GLN A 459 -13.16 -14.66 -10.97
N LEU A 460 -12.87 -13.37 -10.72
CA LEU A 460 -12.83 -12.76 -9.39
C LEU A 460 -14.23 -12.45 -8.84
N TRP A 461 -15.15 -11.97 -9.68
CA TRP A 461 -16.41 -11.42 -9.23
C TRP A 461 -17.45 -12.47 -8.84
N LYS A 462 -18.19 -12.19 -7.77
CA LYS A 462 -19.36 -12.93 -7.26
C LYS A 462 -20.05 -12.08 -6.19
N PRO A 463 -21.40 -12.04 -6.14
CA PRO A 463 -22.13 -11.38 -5.06
C PRO A 463 -21.64 -11.80 -3.67
N GLY A 464 -21.56 -10.84 -2.76
CA GLY A 464 -20.93 -10.96 -1.45
C GLY A 464 -19.43 -10.60 -1.41
N LEU A 465 -18.77 -10.27 -2.53
CA LEU A 465 -17.39 -9.77 -2.55
C LEU A 465 -17.34 -8.24 -2.59
N LYS A 466 -16.35 -7.62 -1.93
CA LYS A 466 -15.97 -6.23 -2.22
C LYS A 466 -14.75 -6.21 -3.13
N LEU A 467 -14.92 -5.82 -4.39
CA LEU A 467 -13.87 -5.88 -5.41
C LEU A 467 -13.47 -4.47 -5.87
N ILE A 468 -12.17 -4.17 -5.86
CA ILE A 468 -11.60 -3.05 -6.61
C ILE A 468 -10.77 -3.61 -7.76
N VAL A 469 -11.13 -3.25 -8.99
CA VAL A 469 -10.40 -3.62 -10.22
C VAL A 469 -9.34 -2.56 -10.51
N GLY A 470 -8.09 -2.83 -10.18
CA GLY A 470 -6.94 -1.99 -10.53
C GLY A 470 -6.50 -2.26 -11.97
N THR A 471 -6.79 -1.35 -12.88
CA THR A 471 -6.56 -1.50 -14.33
C THR A 471 -5.57 -0.46 -14.88
N HIS A 472 -4.91 -0.84 -15.97
CA HIS A 472 -3.79 -0.14 -16.60
C HIS A 472 -3.96 0.02 -18.13
N ILE A 473 -5.19 -0.11 -18.65
CA ILE A 473 -5.48 0.01 -20.09
C ILE A 473 -5.00 1.38 -20.60
N GLU A 474 -4.19 1.38 -21.66
CA GLU A 474 -3.53 2.61 -22.10
C GLU A 474 -4.42 3.53 -22.96
N ASP A 475 -5.39 2.99 -23.71
CA ASP A 475 -6.34 3.79 -24.49
C ASP A 475 -7.56 4.23 -23.66
N PRO A 476 -7.91 5.53 -23.61
CA PRO A 476 -9.08 6.01 -22.87
C PRO A 476 -10.43 5.49 -23.34
N ALA A 477 -10.63 5.25 -24.63
CA ALA A 477 -11.93 4.79 -25.14
C ALA A 477 -12.15 3.29 -24.84
N GLU A 478 -11.10 2.47 -24.96
CA GLU A 478 -11.11 1.09 -24.48
C GLU A 478 -11.32 1.02 -22.97
N GLN A 479 -10.63 1.87 -22.19
CA GLN A 479 -10.78 1.94 -20.74
C GLN A 479 -12.20 2.34 -20.33
N HIS A 480 -12.79 3.36 -20.96
CA HIS A 480 -14.16 3.78 -20.70
C HIS A 480 -15.19 2.69 -21.00
N ALA A 481 -15.00 1.92 -22.07
CA ALA A 481 -15.88 0.82 -22.42
C ALA A 481 -15.67 -0.42 -21.53
N THR A 482 -14.47 -0.59 -20.97
CA THR A 482 -14.16 -1.63 -19.96
C THR A 482 -14.77 -1.27 -18.60
N TYR A 483 -14.69 0.00 -18.18
CA TYR A 483 -15.31 0.51 -16.95
C TYR A 483 -16.82 0.20 -16.91
N GLU A 484 -17.56 0.55 -17.97
CA GLU A 484 -18.99 0.25 -18.08
C GLU A 484 -19.28 -1.26 -18.10
N GLU A 485 -18.44 -2.07 -18.78
CA GLU A 485 -18.61 -3.54 -18.82
C GLU A 485 -18.33 -4.21 -17.46
N ILE A 486 -17.46 -3.61 -16.63
CA ILE A 486 -17.21 -4.09 -15.25
C ILE A 486 -18.43 -3.79 -14.35
N HIS A 487 -18.94 -2.55 -14.35
CA HIS A 487 -20.10 -2.22 -13.49
C HIS A 487 -21.37 -2.97 -13.90
N ALA A 488 -21.53 -3.31 -15.19
CA ALA A 488 -22.60 -4.18 -15.68
C ALA A 488 -22.50 -5.66 -15.21
N LEU A 489 -21.53 -6.01 -14.36
CA LEU A 489 -21.48 -7.29 -13.63
C LEU A 489 -22.06 -7.19 -12.21
N ASP A 490 -22.20 -5.98 -11.66
CA ASP A 490 -22.64 -5.71 -10.29
C ASP A 490 -24.18 -5.64 -10.16
N GLY A 491 -24.88 -5.28 -11.25
CA GLY A 491 -26.36 -5.24 -11.34
C GLY A 491 -26.89 -5.12 -12.76
#